data_AF-A0A8T5HYI3-F1
#
_entry.id   AF-A0A8T5HYI3-F1
#
_cell.length_a   1.000
_cell.length_b   1.000
_cell.length_c   1.000
_cell.angle_alpha   90.00
_cell.angle_beta   90.00
_cell.angle_gamma   90.00
#
_symmetry.space_group_name_H-M   'P 1'
#
loop_
_entity.id
_entity.type
_entity.pdbx_description
1 polymer ?
#
loop_
_entity_poly.entity_id
_entity_poly.type
_entity_poly.pdbx_seq_one_letter_code
_entity_poly.pdbx_strand_id
1 'polypeptide(L)'
;MTKTDLSLNLELDKLNSAISKSKAETVLVQLPDGLKPKAKEIQELVKEKFPNVKLTFWAGSCYGSCDVPNVKDFDLLVQFGHSEWR
;
A
#
# COMPACT_ATOMS: atom_id res chain seq x y z
N MET A 1 11.57 -2.70 -23.88
CA MET A 1 10.45 -1.86 -23.40
C MET A 1 9.64 -2.69 -22.42
N THR A 2 9.88 -2.43 -21.14
CA THR A 2 9.60 -3.27 -19.97
C THR A 2 8.10 -3.33 -19.65
N LYS A 3 7.46 -4.47 -19.92
CA LYS A 3 6.06 -4.78 -19.58
C LYS A 3 5.74 -4.78 -18.06
N THR A 4 6.73 -4.51 -17.21
CA THR A 4 6.62 -4.57 -15.74
C THR A 4 6.18 -3.24 -15.10
N ASP A 5 6.10 -2.16 -15.88
CA ASP A 5 5.82 -0.80 -15.35
C ASP A 5 4.31 -0.50 -15.22
N LEU A 6 3.51 -0.92 -16.21
CA LEU A 6 2.08 -0.58 -16.27
C LEU A 6 1.28 -1.12 -15.08
N SER A 7 1.59 -2.33 -14.61
CA SER A 7 0.83 -2.94 -13.52
C SER A 7 1.06 -2.22 -12.19
N LEU A 8 2.24 -1.64 -11.96
CA LEU A 8 2.52 -0.90 -10.74
C LEU A 8 1.83 0.48 -10.80
N ASN A 9 1.86 1.12 -11.96
CA ASN A 9 1.25 2.42 -12.19
C ASN A 9 -0.26 2.40 -11.95
N LEU A 10 -0.95 1.37 -12.45
CA LEU A 10 -2.39 1.14 -12.23
C LEU A 10 -2.74 0.96 -10.75
N GLU A 11 -1.97 0.16 -10.01
CA GLU A 11 -2.21 -0.08 -8.58
C GLU A 11 -1.92 1.17 -7.74
N LEU A 12 -0.92 1.97 -8.15
CA LEU A 12 -0.59 3.25 -7.51
C LEU A 12 -1.69 4.28 -7.74
N ASP A 13 -2.26 4.35 -8.94
CA ASP A 13 -3.38 5.23 -9.24
C ASP A 13 -4.63 4.85 -8.44
N LYS A 14 -4.95 3.55 -8.34
CA LYS A 14 -6.01 3.05 -7.46
C LYS A 14 -5.76 3.42 -6.00
N LEU A 15 -4.53 3.24 -5.51
CA LEU A 15 -4.14 3.63 -4.14
C LEU A 15 -4.37 5.14 -3.93
N ASN A 16 -3.89 5.99 -4.83
CA ASN A 16 -4.09 7.44 -4.76
C ASN A 16 -5.58 7.82 -4.77
N SER A 17 -6.38 7.16 -5.62
CA SER A 17 -7.82 7.37 -5.70
C SER A 17 -8.53 6.94 -4.42
N ALA A 18 -8.13 5.81 -3.83
CA ALA A 18 -8.68 5.29 -2.58
C ALA A 18 -8.34 6.19 -1.39
N ILE A 19 -7.10 6.69 -1.30
CA ILE A 19 -6.67 7.66 -0.30
C ILE A 19 -7.48 8.95 -0.41
N SER A 20 -7.63 9.47 -1.63
CA SER A 20 -8.38 10.70 -1.89
C SER A 20 -9.87 10.56 -1.57
N LYS A 21 -10.49 9.43 -1.92
CA LYS A 21 -11.90 9.14 -1.63
C LYS A 21 -12.17 8.94 -0.15
N SER A 22 -11.30 8.23 0.55
CA SER A 22 -11.45 7.95 1.98
C SER A 22 -10.99 9.12 2.86
N LYS A 23 -10.18 10.05 2.28
CA LYS A 23 -9.45 11.09 3.02
C LYS A 23 -8.61 10.50 4.15
N ALA A 24 -8.04 9.33 3.89
CA ALA A 24 -7.25 8.57 4.83
C ALA A 24 -5.94 9.29 5.18
N GLU A 25 -5.71 9.57 6.45
CA GLU A 25 -4.44 10.11 6.95
C GLU A 25 -3.40 9.01 7.17
N THR A 26 -3.84 7.82 7.56
CA THR A 26 -3.00 6.64 7.81
C THR A 26 -3.41 5.49 6.89
N VAL A 27 -2.46 5.00 6.11
CA VAL A 27 -2.70 3.94 5.11
C VAL A 27 -1.74 2.78 5.35
N LEU A 28 -2.30 1.59 5.53
CA LEU A 28 -1.55 0.35 5.65
C LEU A 28 -1.48 -0.32 4.27
N VAL A 29 -0.27 -0.58 3.79
CA VAL A 29 -0.01 -1.19 2.49
C VAL A 29 0.63 -2.56 2.70
N GLN A 30 -0.03 -3.62 2.27
CA GLN A 30 0.53 -4.96 2.31
C GLN A 30 1.13 -5.32 0.95
N LEU A 31 2.39 -5.75 0.95
CA LEU A 31 3.11 -6.11 -0.28
C LEU A 31 3.47 -7.60 -0.28
N PRO A 32 3.33 -8.29 -1.42
CA PRO A 32 3.85 -9.64 -1.59
C PRO A 32 5.38 -9.60 -1.68
N ASP A 33 6.01 -10.77 -1.49
CA ASP A 33 7.46 -10.91 -1.42
C ASP A 33 8.19 -10.27 -2.63
N GLY A 34 7.65 -10.46 -3.84
CA GLY A 34 8.19 -9.90 -5.08
C GLY A 34 8.06 -8.38 -5.23
N LEU A 35 7.24 -7.71 -4.42
CA LEU A 35 7.05 -6.25 -4.43
C LEU A 35 7.67 -5.55 -3.22
N LYS A 36 8.19 -6.29 -2.23
CA LYS A 36 8.97 -5.74 -1.11
C LYS A 36 10.08 -4.78 -1.54
N PRO A 37 10.92 -5.06 -2.55
CA PRO A 37 11.96 -4.10 -2.96
C PRO A 37 11.39 -2.82 -3.57
N LYS A 38 10.15 -2.86 -4.08
CA LYS A 38 9.44 -1.68 -4.62
C LYS A 38 8.67 -0.89 -3.56
N ALA A 39 8.60 -1.37 -2.31
CA ALA A 39 7.89 -0.69 -1.22
C ALA A 39 8.33 0.77 -1.05
N LYS A 40 9.65 0.98 -1.06
CA LYS A 40 10.26 2.29 -0.88
C LYS A 40 9.89 3.24 -2.04
N GLU A 41 9.94 2.75 -3.27
CA GLU A 41 9.55 3.52 -4.46
C GLU A 41 8.08 3.94 -4.40
N ILE A 42 7.18 3.02 -4.04
CA ILE A 42 5.76 3.30 -3.84
C ILE A 42 5.57 4.35 -2.74
N GLN A 43 6.32 4.24 -1.63
CA GLN A 43 6.25 5.21 -0.54
C GLN A 43 6.63 6.62 -1.00
N GLU A 44 7.73 6.75 -1.73
CA GLU A 44 8.21 8.04 -2.21
C GLU A 44 7.21 8.68 -3.19
N LEU A 45 6.69 7.90 -4.14
CA LEU A 45 5.69 8.37 -5.10
C LEU A 45 4.39 8.85 -4.45
N VAL A 46 3.90 8.12 -3.44
CA VAL A 46 2.68 8.50 -2.73
C VAL A 46 2.94 9.69 -1.82
N LYS A 47 4.11 9.75 -1.16
CA LYS A 47 4.51 10.88 -0.32
C LYS A 47 4.68 12.17 -1.12
N GLU A 48 5.12 12.10 -2.37
CA GLU A 48 5.16 13.24 -3.30
C GLU A 48 3.77 13.83 -3.57
N LYS A 49 2.76 12.97 -3.75
CA LYS A 49 1.37 13.39 -3.98
C LYS A 49 0.63 13.78 -2.70
N PHE A 50 0.90 13.05 -1.61
CA PHE A 50 0.21 13.12 -0.34
C PHE A 50 1.22 13.19 0.82
N PRO A 51 1.89 14.33 1.02
CA PRO A 51 2.95 14.47 2.03
C PRO A 51 2.43 14.33 3.47
N ASN A 52 1.13 14.56 3.68
CA ASN A 52 0.47 14.45 4.97
C ASN A 52 -0.06 13.03 5.26
N VAL A 53 -0.02 12.13 4.28
CA VAL A 53 -0.52 10.76 4.43
C VAL A 53 0.61 9.84 4.86
N LYS A 54 0.38 9.09 5.93
CA LYS A 54 1.33 8.17 6.52
C LYS A 54 1.14 6.77 5.94
N LEU A 55 2.00 6.39 5.01
CA LEU A 55 2.06 5.03 4.47
C LEU A 55 2.91 4.14 5.37
N THR A 56 2.32 3.02 5.78
CA THR A 56 2.99 1.96 6.52
C THR A 56 2.98 0.69 5.69
N PHE A 57 4.14 0.08 5.47
CA PHE A 57 4.23 -1.17 4.70
C PHE A 57 4.23 -2.37 5.64
N TRP A 58 3.21 -3.20 5.54
CA TRP A 58 3.15 -4.45 6.29
C TRP A 58 4.01 -5.51 5.59
N ALA A 59 5.23 -5.72 6.13
CA ALA A 59 6.19 -6.69 5.62
C ALA A 59 6.24 -8.01 6.44
N GLY A 60 5.39 -8.14 7.47
CA GLY A 60 5.39 -9.29 8.38
C GLY A 60 4.65 -10.51 7.83
N SER A 61 5.26 -11.70 7.97
CA SER A 61 4.47 -12.94 8.05
C SER A 61 3.60 -12.82 9.31
N CYS A 62 2.29 -13.03 9.20
CA CYS A 62 1.40 -12.97 10.35
C CYS A 62 1.79 -14.07 11.38
N TYR A 63 2.66 -13.73 12.32
CA TYR A 63 3.09 -14.57 13.44
C TYR A 63 2.64 -13.89 14.74
N GLY A 64 1.41 -14.16 15.15
CA GLY A 64 1.02 -14.01 16.56
C GLY A 64 0.09 -12.85 16.89
N SER A 65 -0.92 -13.21 17.68
CA SER A 65 -2.10 -12.44 18.08
C SER A 65 -1.86 -11.24 19.03
N CYS A 66 -0.66 -10.62 19.04
CA CYS A 66 -0.33 -9.59 20.04
C CYS A 66 0.42 -8.35 19.56
N ASP A 67 0.81 -8.25 18.28
CA ASP A 67 1.44 -7.04 17.71
C ASP A 67 0.85 -6.71 16.33
N VAL A 68 -0.47 -6.85 16.21
CA VAL A 68 -1.20 -6.27 15.07
C VAL A 68 -1.22 -4.77 15.35
N PRO A 69 -0.55 -3.91 14.57
CA PRO A 69 -0.73 -2.48 14.71
C PRO A 69 -2.21 -2.29 14.46
N ASN A 70 -2.86 -1.77 15.49
CA ASN A 70 -4.31 -1.81 15.61
C ASN A 70 -4.86 -1.28 14.28
N VAL A 71 -5.48 -2.14 13.46
CA VAL A 71 -5.97 -1.74 12.12
C VAL A 71 -7.04 -0.64 12.25
N LYS A 72 -7.53 -0.40 13.47
CA LYS A 72 -8.33 0.75 13.90
C LYS A 72 -7.61 2.11 13.83
N ASP A 73 -6.27 2.14 13.82
CA ASP A 73 -5.46 3.36 13.73
C ASP A 73 -5.17 3.74 12.26
N PHE A 74 -5.42 2.82 11.33
CA PHE A 74 -5.34 3.07 9.90
C PHE A 74 -6.72 3.29 9.32
N ASP A 75 -6.85 4.34 8.53
CA ASP A 75 -8.11 4.69 7.87
C ASP A 75 -8.31 3.85 6.60
N LEU A 76 -7.22 3.37 5.99
CA LEU A 76 -7.26 2.57 4.78
C LEU A 76 -6.25 1.43 4.80
N LEU A 77 -6.69 0.23 4.39
CA LEU A 77 -5.83 -0.94 4.13
C LEU A 77 -5.84 -1.25 2.63
N VAL A 78 -4.66 -1.36 2.03
CA VAL A 78 -4.47 -1.71 0.62
C VAL A 78 -3.53 -2.89 0.49
N GLN A 79 -3.98 -3.96 -0.17
CA GLN A 79 -3.16 -5.14 -0.41
C GLN A 79 -2.78 -5.20 -1.90
N PHE A 80 -1.47 -5.15 -2.18
CA PHE A 80 -0.97 -5.24 -3.55
C PHE A 80 -0.82 -6.70 -3.98
N GLY A 81 -0.93 -6.96 -5.28
CA GLY A 81 -0.61 -8.27 -5.86
C GLY A 81 -1.62 -9.39 -5.57
N HIS A 82 -2.68 -9.10 -4.81
CA HIS A 82 -3.89 -9.89 -4.85
C HIS A 82 -4.70 -9.36 -6.03
N SER A 83 -4.61 -10.05 -7.18
CA SER A 83 -5.66 -9.90 -8.20
C SER A 83 -6.99 -10.08 -7.47
N GLU A 84 -7.89 -9.11 -7.58
CA GLU A 84 -9.30 -9.34 -7.25
C GLU A 84 -9.68 -10.66 -7.92
N TRP A 85 -9.84 -11.71 -7.12
CA TRP A 85 -10.44 -12.94 -7.59
C TRP A 85 -11.85 -12.55 -7.99
N ARG A 86 -12.09 -12.49 -9.29
CA ARG A 86 -13.41 -12.37 -9.88
C ARG A 86 -13.92 -13.76 -10.21
#